data_AF-A0A3C0YVA9-F1
#
_entry.id   AF-A0A3C0YVA9-F1
#
_cell.length_a   1.000
_cell.length_b   1.000
_cell.length_c   1.000
_cell.angle_alpha   90.00
_cell.angle_beta   90.00
_cell.angle_gamma   90.00
#
_symmetry.space_group_name_H-M   'P 1'
#
loop_
_entity.id
_entity.type
_entity.pdbx_description
1 polymer ?
#
loop_
_entity_poly.entity_id
_entity_poly.type
_entity_poly.pdbx_seq_one_letter_code
_entity_poly.pdbx_strand_id
1 'polypeptide(L)'
;MTSNFERNVGRGAISFQTGKLAQQANGSVLVTSGDNVILVAVTMANPREGIDFFPLTVDLEERLYARGKIPGSFFRREGRPSTDSVLIARMTDRPIRPLFPKGFRNEVQIVITPLSTDMETPLDTLVLTGASAALTISDIPFEGPISAVRVGYVDGEFIINPTFEEIDQSHLDLIVAGAKDGVVMMEAGASEVSEDTVLEAIKLAQEANLEVIALQEEAASAVGKAKADYVNRGYDPELEGKVADALGDRLGAALALPNGESKVATATLKSEMGETFEEDYDSRTISGAFETALDEAFRHRILNDGSRPDGRGLREIRSLDAEVSLLPRTHGTGLFSRGETQVLAVCTLGSVGDAQKIDTLSPEESRSFLMHYNFPPYSVGEARRMGGPGRREIGHGALAQRALTSILPNHDDFPYTIRVVAECLSSNGSTSMGTVCASTLALMDAGVPITAPVAGISVGLVVGDDGKYVTMTDIQGLEDHLGDMDFKVAGSRDGITAIQLDIKVKSINFDMIRDALAQAKEARYALLDKIQECMPEVRSEMSPYAPRMETIHIPVDKIGAVIGPGGKMIREICEVTGAKIDIEDD
;
A
#
# COMPACT_ATOMS: atom_id res chain seq x y z
N MET A 1 22.64 -29.82 9.88
CA MET A 1 22.66 -30.29 8.47
C MET A 1 22.01 -29.20 7.65
N THR A 2 22.49 -28.95 6.43
CA THR A 2 21.85 -28.01 5.51
C THR A 2 20.76 -28.77 4.74
N SER A 3 19.56 -28.20 4.66
CA SER A 3 18.46 -28.72 3.84
C SER A 3 18.14 -27.72 2.74
N ASN A 4 17.80 -28.21 1.55
CA ASN A 4 17.46 -27.41 0.38
C ASN A 4 16.16 -27.95 -0.24
N PHE A 5 15.22 -27.05 -0.53
CA PHE A 5 13.95 -27.35 -1.17
C PHE A 5 13.82 -26.43 -2.39
N GLU A 6 13.26 -26.91 -3.49
CA GLU A 6 13.18 -26.15 -4.74
C GLU A 6 11.90 -26.46 -5.51
N ARG A 7 11.36 -25.44 -6.20
CA ARG A 7 10.22 -25.57 -7.11
C ARG A 7 10.31 -24.61 -8.28
N ASN A 8 9.96 -25.07 -9.48
CA ASN A 8 9.82 -24.21 -10.64
C ASN A 8 8.46 -23.49 -10.61
N VAL A 9 8.49 -22.16 -10.63
CA VAL A 9 7.29 -21.30 -10.65
C VAL A 9 7.54 -20.11 -11.57
N GLY A 10 6.65 -19.91 -12.54
CA GLY A 10 6.84 -18.89 -13.58
C GLY A 10 8.12 -19.14 -14.38
N ARG A 11 9.04 -18.17 -14.38
CA ARG A 11 10.27 -18.21 -15.18
C ARG A 11 11.42 -19.04 -14.62
N GLY A 12 11.34 -19.49 -13.37
CA GLY A 12 12.51 -20.10 -12.75
C GLY A 12 12.22 -20.87 -11.47
N ALA A 13 13.29 -21.44 -10.93
CA ALA A 13 13.26 -22.15 -9.68
C ALA A 13 13.34 -21.19 -8.50
N ILE A 14 12.43 -21.33 -7.54
CA ILE A 14 12.51 -20.73 -6.22
C ILE A 14 13.03 -21.82 -5.27
N SER A 15 14.08 -21.52 -4.52
CA SER A 15 14.65 -22.44 -3.55
C SER A 15 14.73 -21.86 -2.14
N PHE A 16 14.57 -22.74 -1.15
CA PHE A 16 14.68 -22.44 0.27
C PHE A 16 15.77 -23.32 0.88
N GLN A 17 16.85 -22.67 1.35
CA GLN A 17 17.91 -23.33 2.09
C GLN A 17 17.88 -22.93 3.57
N THR A 18 18.02 -23.90 4.48
CA THR A 18 18.10 -23.64 5.93
C THR A 18 19.12 -24.54 6.63
N GLY A 19 19.42 -24.24 7.89
CA GLY A 19 20.36 -24.99 8.75
C GLY A 19 21.82 -24.57 8.66
N LYS A 20 22.16 -23.58 7.83
CA LYS A 20 23.53 -23.05 7.67
C LYS A 20 23.72 -21.65 8.26
N LEU A 21 22.84 -20.71 7.92
CA LEU A 21 22.96 -19.29 8.29
C LEU A 21 21.95 -18.90 9.38
N ALA A 22 22.30 -17.90 10.20
CA ALA A 22 21.44 -17.35 11.25
C ALA A 22 20.85 -18.40 12.22
N GLN A 23 21.63 -19.42 12.60
CA GLN A 23 21.15 -20.59 13.37
C GLN A 23 20.62 -20.27 14.78
N GLN A 24 20.87 -19.06 15.29
CA GLN A 24 20.36 -18.59 16.58
C GLN A 24 18.93 -18.02 16.47
N ALA A 25 18.43 -17.79 15.26
CA ALA A 25 17.06 -17.32 15.05
C ALA A 25 16.03 -18.43 15.35
N ASN A 26 14.80 -18.02 15.66
CA ASN A 26 13.66 -18.94 15.79
C ASN A 26 13.43 -19.68 14.46
N GLY A 27 13.57 -18.98 13.33
CA GLY A 27 13.64 -19.57 12.00
C GLY A 27 14.53 -18.73 11.07
N SER A 28 15.18 -19.39 10.11
CA SER A 28 15.93 -18.69 9.06
C SER A 28 15.90 -19.45 7.74
N VAL A 29 15.78 -18.73 6.64
CA VAL A 29 15.79 -19.27 5.28
C VAL A 29 16.65 -18.37 4.40
N LEU A 30 17.50 -19.00 3.59
CA LEU A 30 18.13 -18.37 2.44
C LEU A 30 17.26 -18.68 1.22
N VAL A 31 16.65 -17.66 0.65
CA VAL A 31 15.81 -17.75 -0.55
C VAL A 31 16.67 -17.45 -1.76
N THR A 32 16.59 -18.28 -2.79
CA THR A 32 17.28 -18.05 -4.07
C THR A 32 16.32 -18.22 -5.24
N SER A 33 16.38 -17.29 -6.20
CA SER A 33 15.73 -17.37 -7.51
C SER A 33 16.64 -16.68 -8.53
N GLY A 34 17.17 -17.43 -9.50
CA GLY A 34 18.27 -16.91 -10.33
C GLY A 34 19.47 -16.51 -9.46
N ASP A 35 20.02 -15.31 -9.70
CA ASP A 35 21.12 -14.75 -8.91
C ASP A 35 20.64 -13.84 -7.76
N ASN A 36 19.32 -13.70 -7.56
CA ASN A 36 18.74 -13.09 -6.38
C ASN A 36 18.90 -14.04 -5.18
N VAL A 37 19.57 -13.57 -4.13
CA VAL A 37 19.81 -14.32 -2.89
C VAL A 37 19.43 -13.46 -1.69
N ILE A 38 18.47 -13.92 -0.88
CA ILE A 38 17.92 -13.17 0.25
C ILE A 38 18.00 -14.01 1.51
N LEU A 39 18.65 -13.49 2.56
CA LEU A 39 18.60 -14.08 3.89
C LEU A 39 17.40 -13.51 4.66
N VAL A 40 16.55 -14.39 5.15
CA VAL A 40 15.45 -14.04 6.04
C VAL A 40 15.64 -14.71 7.39
N ALA A 41 15.57 -13.94 8.47
CA ALA A 41 15.65 -14.44 9.84
C ALA A 41 14.49 -13.89 10.67
N VAL A 42 13.86 -14.77 11.45
CA VAL A 42 12.75 -14.41 12.34
C VAL A 42 13.10 -14.72 13.79
N THR A 43 12.78 -13.79 14.67
CA THR A 43 13.01 -13.91 16.12
C THR A 43 11.76 -13.58 16.90
N MET A 44 11.60 -14.22 18.06
CA MET A 44 10.52 -13.98 19.00
C MET A 44 11.07 -13.70 20.39
N ALA A 45 10.54 -12.68 21.06
CA ALA A 45 10.81 -12.37 22.46
C ALA A 45 9.52 -12.26 23.28
N ASN A 46 9.65 -12.34 24.60
CA ASN A 46 8.52 -12.20 25.52
C ASN A 46 7.85 -10.82 25.39
N PRO A 47 6.52 -10.73 25.59
CA PRO A 47 5.80 -9.46 25.53
C PRO A 47 6.35 -8.46 26.57
N ARG A 48 6.53 -7.21 26.14
CA ARG A 48 6.87 -6.10 27.04
C ARG A 48 5.72 -5.83 28.02
N GLU A 49 6.04 -5.42 29.24
CA GLU A 49 5.03 -5.05 30.22
C GLU A 49 4.19 -3.87 29.71
N GLY A 50 2.87 -3.93 29.91
CA GLY A 50 1.95 -2.88 29.50
C GLY A 50 1.59 -2.82 28.01
N ILE A 51 2.16 -3.67 27.14
CA ILE A 51 1.85 -3.63 25.70
C ILE A 51 0.40 -4.07 25.42
N ASP A 52 -0.31 -3.30 24.59
CA ASP A 52 -1.72 -3.47 24.23
C ASP A 52 -1.92 -3.83 22.74
N PHE A 53 -0.87 -3.76 21.94
CA PHE A 53 -0.86 -4.13 20.51
C PHE A 53 0.09 -5.31 20.24
N PHE A 54 0.01 -5.90 19.04
CA PHE A 54 0.93 -6.94 18.60
C PHE A 54 2.19 -6.32 17.96
N PRO A 55 3.36 -6.39 18.63
CA PRO A 55 4.62 -5.83 18.14
C PRO A 55 5.30 -6.73 17.08
N LEU A 56 4.72 -6.76 15.88
CA LEU A 56 5.39 -7.26 14.68
C LEU A 56 6.17 -6.14 14.01
N THR A 57 7.46 -6.38 13.78
CA THR A 57 8.34 -5.51 12.99
C THR A 57 8.91 -6.30 11.81
N VAL A 58 8.72 -5.76 10.60
CA VAL A 58 9.36 -6.24 9.38
C VAL A 58 10.35 -5.18 8.90
N ASP A 59 11.61 -5.58 8.71
CA ASP A 59 12.69 -4.73 8.24
C ASP A 59 13.35 -5.34 7.01
N LEU A 60 13.35 -4.59 5.90
CA LEU A 60 14.12 -4.90 4.71
C LEU A 60 15.38 -4.03 4.70
N GLU A 61 16.52 -4.67 4.92
CA GLU A 61 17.83 -4.03 5.02
C GLU A 61 18.57 -4.16 3.67
N GLU A 62 18.32 -3.22 2.76
CA GLU A 62 19.08 -3.13 1.50
C GLU A 62 20.58 -2.94 1.77
N ARG A 63 21.39 -3.70 1.05
CA ARG A 63 22.84 -3.62 1.09
C ARG A 63 23.36 -3.46 -0.33
N LEU A 64 24.00 -2.34 -0.65
CA LEU A 64 24.40 -2.05 -2.04
C LEU A 64 25.51 -2.98 -2.53
N TYR A 65 26.20 -3.68 -1.63
CA TYR A 65 27.08 -4.79 -2.01
C TYR A 65 26.33 -5.92 -2.74
N ALA A 66 25.02 -6.06 -2.55
CA ALA A 66 24.22 -7.10 -3.23
C ALA A 66 24.21 -6.90 -4.75
N ARG A 67 24.41 -5.65 -5.22
CA ARG A 67 24.62 -5.31 -6.63
C ARG A 67 26.07 -4.88 -6.94
N GLY A 68 27.02 -5.19 -6.05
CA GLY A 68 28.44 -4.87 -6.23
C GLY A 68 28.78 -3.37 -6.15
N LYS A 69 27.93 -2.54 -5.54
CA LYS A 69 28.09 -1.07 -5.49
C LYS A 69 28.47 -0.57 -4.09
N ILE A 70 29.36 0.42 -4.02
CA ILE A 70 29.61 1.20 -2.79
C ILE A 70 28.55 2.32 -2.69
N PRO A 71 27.92 2.55 -1.53
CA PRO A 71 26.90 3.59 -1.38
C PRO A 71 27.33 4.98 -1.87
N GLY A 72 26.40 5.68 -2.55
CA GLY A 72 26.59 7.04 -3.04
C GLY A 72 26.59 8.10 -1.93
N SER A 73 26.10 7.74 -0.74
CA SER A 73 26.04 8.63 0.43
C SER A 73 27.43 9.16 0.83
N PHE A 74 27.47 10.33 1.47
CA PHE A 74 28.71 10.96 1.95
C PHE A 74 29.56 10.02 2.82
N PHE A 75 28.90 9.18 3.64
CA PHE A 75 29.56 8.24 4.55
C PHE A 75 29.97 6.91 3.90
N ARG A 76 29.61 6.67 2.63
CA ARG A 76 29.82 5.39 1.93
C ARG A 76 29.26 4.19 2.68
N ARG A 77 28.11 4.39 3.33
CA ARG A 77 27.38 3.41 4.14
C ARG A 77 25.88 3.59 3.96
N GLU A 78 25.14 2.49 3.97
CA GLU A 78 23.68 2.50 3.97
C GLU A 78 23.17 3.18 5.26
N GLY A 79 22.20 4.08 5.07
CA GLY A 79 21.65 4.92 6.14
C GLY A 79 20.22 4.53 6.47
N ARG A 80 19.32 5.52 6.45
CA ARG A 80 17.88 5.26 6.60
C ARG A 80 17.37 4.33 5.49
N PRO A 81 16.35 3.50 5.76
CA PRO A 81 15.68 2.71 4.74
C PRO A 81 15.23 3.57 3.56
N SER A 82 15.35 3.03 2.34
CA SER A 82 14.82 3.66 1.14
C SER A 82 13.28 3.60 1.13
N THR A 83 12.65 4.40 0.26
CA THR A 83 11.21 4.34 0.03
C THR A 83 10.78 2.93 -0.37
N ASP A 84 11.50 2.30 -1.30
CA ASP A 84 11.20 0.95 -1.79
C ASP A 84 11.34 -0.08 -0.68
N SER A 85 12.40 0.02 0.15
CA SER A 85 12.57 -0.82 1.33
C SER A 85 11.38 -0.75 2.28
N VAL A 86 10.91 0.46 2.57
CA VAL A 86 9.74 0.68 3.45
C VAL A 86 8.47 0.11 2.83
N LEU A 87 8.28 0.27 1.52
CA LEU A 87 7.11 -0.24 0.80
C LEU A 87 7.08 -1.77 0.79
N ILE A 88 8.20 -2.43 0.48
CA ILE A 88 8.29 -3.90 0.46
C ILE A 88 8.11 -4.47 1.88
N ALA A 89 8.72 -3.84 2.90
CA ALA A 89 8.53 -4.24 4.28
C ALA A 89 7.06 -4.11 4.71
N ARG A 90 6.38 -3.02 4.31
CA ARG A 90 4.95 -2.83 4.55
C ARG A 90 4.10 -3.85 3.79
N MET A 91 4.40 -4.11 2.52
CA MET A 91 3.73 -5.13 1.69
C MET A 91 3.87 -6.53 2.30
N THR A 92 5.00 -6.82 2.96
CA THR A 92 5.24 -8.09 3.66
C THR A 92 4.51 -8.16 5.01
N ASP A 93 4.48 -7.07 5.77
CA ASP A 93 3.79 -6.99 7.08
C ASP A 93 2.27 -7.21 6.94
N ARG A 94 1.64 -6.54 5.95
CA ARG A 94 0.19 -6.53 5.73
C ARG A 94 -0.46 -7.93 5.70
N PRO A 95 -0.02 -8.88 4.87
CA PRO A 95 -0.62 -10.21 4.81
C PRO A 95 -0.13 -11.17 5.90
N ILE A 96 1.04 -10.91 6.51
CA ILE A 96 1.58 -11.77 7.56
C ILE A 96 0.92 -11.48 8.92
N ARG A 97 0.62 -10.21 9.21
CA ARG A 97 0.09 -9.76 10.50
C ARG A 97 -1.21 -10.45 10.93
N PRO A 98 -2.23 -10.65 10.07
CA PRO A 98 -3.48 -11.32 10.44
C PRO A 98 -3.33 -12.82 10.70
N LEU A 99 -2.20 -13.42 10.31
CA LEU A 99 -1.94 -14.87 10.47
C LEU A 99 -1.30 -15.20 11.83
N PHE A 100 -1.07 -14.21 12.69
CA PHE A 100 -0.72 -14.48 14.07
C PHE A 100 -1.98 -14.70 14.91
N PRO A 101 -1.98 -15.66 15.85
CA PRO A 101 -3.15 -15.95 16.66
C PRO A 101 -3.67 -14.71 17.40
N LYS A 102 -5.00 -14.62 17.57
CA LYS A 102 -5.61 -13.55 18.37
C LYS A 102 -5.03 -13.55 19.79
N GLY A 103 -4.77 -12.35 20.32
CA GLY A 103 -4.17 -12.12 21.63
C GLY A 103 -2.68 -12.48 21.74
N PHE A 104 -2.03 -12.83 20.62
CA PHE A 104 -0.58 -12.97 20.57
C PHE A 104 0.09 -11.59 20.69
N ARG A 105 0.96 -11.46 21.70
CA ARG A 105 1.59 -10.17 22.07
C ARG A 105 3.12 -10.26 22.20
N ASN A 106 3.70 -11.42 21.91
CA ASN A 106 5.15 -11.60 21.86
C ASN A 106 5.74 -10.67 20.79
N GLU A 107 6.95 -10.19 21.04
CA GLU A 107 7.68 -9.37 20.07
C GLU A 107 8.25 -10.24 18.98
N VAL A 108 7.85 -9.97 17.74
CA VAL A 108 8.32 -10.69 16.55
C VAL A 108 9.04 -9.72 15.64
N GLN A 109 10.28 -10.05 15.30
CA GLN A 109 11.05 -9.31 14.31
C GLN A 109 11.39 -10.21 13.13
N ILE A 110 11.13 -9.70 11.92
CA ILE A 110 11.51 -10.30 10.65
C ILE A 110 12.55 -9.39 10.03
N VAL A 111 13.78 -9.87 9.93
CA VAL A 111 14.87 -9.16 9.26
C VAL A 111 15.15 -9.83 7.93
N ILE A 112 15.00 -9.07 6.86
CA ILE A 112 15.28 -9.50 5.49
C ILE A 112 16.50 -8.75 4.98
N THR A 113 17.49 -9.49 4.47
CA THR A 113 18.74 -8.93 3.94
C THR A 113 19.02 -9.52 2.57
N PRO A 114 18.81 -8.77 1.48
CA PRO A 114 19.31 -9.14 0.16
C PRO A 114 20.84 -9.22 0.20
N LEU A 115 21.37 -10.38 -0.15
CA LEU A 115 22.81 -10.66 -0.19
C LEU A 115 23.37 -10.59 -1.62
N SER A 116 22.53 -10.84 -2.62
CA SER A 116 22.83 -10.75 -4.05
C SER A 116 21.56 -10.34 -4.80
N THR A 117 21.70 -9.55 -5.86
CA THR A 117 20.63 -9.26 -6.82
C THR A 117 21.10 -9.43 -8.25
N ASP A 118 20.23 -9.97 -9.11
CA ASP A 118 20.45 -10.10 -10.55
C ASP A 118 20.21 -8.79 -11.31
N MET A 119 19.57 -7.79 -10.67
CA MET A 119 19.12 -6.53 -11.29
C MET A 119 18.11 -6.71 -12.44
N GLU A 120 17.62 -7.92 -12.66
CA GLU A 120 16.69 -8.30 -13.73
C GLU A 120 15.29 -8.54 -13.18
N THR A 121 15.17 -9.19 -12.02
CA THR A 121 13.87 -9.54 -11.43
C THR A 121 13.64 -8.86 -10.07
N PRO A 122 12.42 -8.34 -9.80
CA PRO A 122 12.10 -7.72 -8.52
C PRO A 122 12.22 -8.69 -7.33
N LEU A 123 12.74 -8.20 -6.21
CA LEU A 123 12.94 -9.00 -4.98
C LEU A 123 11.68 -9.15 -4.12
N ASP A 124 10.69 -8.28 -4.30
CA ASP A 124 9.61 -8.05 -3.35
C ASP A 124 8.73 -9.28 -3.05
N THR A 125 8.38 -10.06 -4.06
CA THR A 125 7.64 -11.33 -3.92
C THR A 125 8.45 -12.40 -3.17
N LEU A 126 9.77 -12.45 -3.42
CA LEU A 126 10.70 -13.34 -2.72
C LEU A 126 10.88 -12.93 -1.25
N VAL A 127 10.88 -11.63 -0.97
CA VAL A 127 10.94 -11.09 0.40
C VAL A 127 9.75 -11.58 1.23
N LEU A 128 8.53 -11.42 0.70
CA LEU A 128 7.31 -11.86 1.38
C LEU A 128 7.29 -13.38 1.56
N THR A 129 7.55 -14.12 0.47
CA THR A 129 7.57 -15.59 0.49
C THR A 129 8.63 -16.12 1.45
N GLY A 130 9.82 -15.49 1.51
CA GLY A 130 10.88 -15.85 2.43
C GLY A 130 10.53 -15.61 3.90
N ALA A 131 9.85 -14.50 4.19
CA ALA A 131 9.31 -14.21 5.52
C ALA A 131 8.30 -15.27 5.96
N SER A 132 7.37 -15.65 5.07
CA SER A 132 6.43 -16.75 5.34
C SER A 132 7.17 -18.08 5.57
N ALA A 133 8.14 -18.43 4.72
CA ALA A 133 8.88 -19.68 4.85
C ALA A 133 9.64 -19.76 6.18
N ALA A 134 10.32 -18.67 6.57
CA ALA A 134 11.06 -18.59 7.83
C ALA A 134 10.15 -18.69 9.06
N LEU A 135 8.99 -18.03 9.06
CA LEU A 135 7.97 -18.19 10.12
C LEU A 135 7.42 -19.61 10.17
N THR A 136 7.15 -20.20 9.02
CA THR A 136 6.55 -21.54 8.90
C THR A 136 7.46 -22.61 9.51
N ILE A 137 8.77 -22.57 9.26
CA ILE A 137 9.72 -23.53 9.85
C ILE A 137 10.11 -23.20 11.31
N SER A 138 9.80 -22.00 11.79
CA SER A 138 10.13 -21.57 13.16
C SER A 138 9.22 -22.20 14.21
N ASP A 139 9.57 -22.02 15.47
CA ASP A 139 8.73 -22.32 16.64
C ASP A 139 7.73 -21.18 16.96
N ILE A 140 7.67 -20.11 16.17
CA ILE A 140 6.73 -19.00 16.41
C ILE A 140 5.31 -19.41 15.97
N PRO A 141 4.27 -19.21 16.81
CA PRO A 141 2.87 -19.41 16.42
C PRO A 141 2.50 -18.57 15.19
N PHE A 142 2.10 -19.25 14.12
CA PHE A 142 1.80 -18.63 12.82
C PHE A 142 0.88 -19.55 12.02
N GLU A 143 -0.21 -18.99 11.48
CA GLU A 143 -1.29 -19.69 10.76
C GLU A 143 -1.14 -19.62 9.23
N GLY A 144 0.08 -19.36 8.72
CA GLY A 144 0.39 -19.52 7.30
C GLY A 144 0.64 -20.99 6.90
N PRO A 145 1.39 -21.26 5.82
CA PRO A 145 2.14 -20.31 5.00
C PRO A 145 1.27 -19.51 4.02
N ILE A 146 1.85 -18.40 3.55
CA ILE A 146 1.40 -17.66 2.37
C ILE A 146 2.55 -17.54 1.36
N SER A 147 2.23 -17.25 0.10
CA SER A 147 3.22 -16.89 -0.90
C SER A 147 2.74 -15.68 -1.70
N ALA A 148 3.66 -14.99 -2.36
CA ALA A 148 3.33 -13.96 -3.32
C ALA A 148 4.06 -14.21 -4.65
N VAL A 149 3.37 -13.89 -5.73
CA VAL A 149 3.91 -13.82 -7.09
C VAL A 149 3.50 -12.49 -7.73
N ARG A 150 4.21 -12.12 -8.79
CA ARG A 150 3.91 -10.95 -9.62
C ARG A 150 3.41 -11.42 -10.98
N VAL A 151 2.43 -10.74 -11.57
CA VAL A 151 1.88 -11.03 -12.89
C VAL A 151 1.97 -9.79 -13.76
N GLY A 152 2.65 -9.93 -14.89
CA GLY A 152 2.70 -9.00 -16.01
C GLY A 152 1.61 -9.31 -17.04
N TYR A 153 1.22 -8.33 -17.86
CA TYR A 153 0.35 -8.48 -19.02
C TYR A 153 0.93 -7.71 -20.22
N VAL A 154 1.56 -8.45 -21.14
CA VAL A 154 2.29 -7.91 -22.30
C VAL A 154 1.72 -8.57 -23.55
N ASP A 155 1.37 -7.78 -24.57
CA ASP A 155 0.88 -8.26 -25.87
C ASP A 155 -0.30 -9.27 -25.80
N GLY A 156 -1.14 -9.15 -24.77
CA GLY A 156 -2.29 -10.04 -24.57
C GLY A 156 -1.98 -11.33 -23.80
N GLU A 157 -0.76 -11.51 -23.31
CA GLU A 157 -0.32 -12.69 -22.57
C GLU A 157 0.08 -12.34 -21.13
N PHE A 158 -0.21 -13.25 -20.20
CA PHE A 158 0.19 -13.11 -18.80
C PHE A 158 1.57 -13.72 -18.55
N ILE A 159 2.43 -12.99 -17.82
CA ILE A 159 3.78 -13.43 -17.46
C ILE A 159 3.88 -13.54 -15.94
N ILE A 160 4.23 -14.70 -15.41
CA ILE A 160 4.46 -14.89 -13.96
C ILE A 160 5.92 -14.54 -13.63
N ASN A 161 6.07 -13.69 -12.62
CA ASN A 161 7.31 -13.12 -12.10
C ASN A 161 8.15 -12.43 -13.20
N PRO A 162 7.61 -11.39 -13.88
CA PRO A 162 8.30 -10.70 -14.96
C PRO A 162 9.61 -10.00 -14.52
N THR A 163 10.51 -9.69 -15.46
CA THR A 163 11.67 -8.82 -15.27
C THR A 163 11.22 -7.36 -15.16
N PHE A 164 12.12 -6.48 -14.71
CA PHE A 164 11.92 -5.04 -14.80
C PHE A 164 11.58 -4.58 -16.23
N GLU A 165 12.28 -5.07 -17.26
CA GLU A 165 12.01 -4.71 -18.66
C GLU A 165 10.61 -5.13 -19.13
N GLU A 166 10.17 -6.34 -18.78
CA GLU A 166 8.82 -6.79 -19.13
C GLU A 166 7.75 -6.04 -18.32
N ILE A 167 8.04 -5.62 -17.08
CA ILE A 167 7.15 -4.76 -16.29
C ILE A 167 7.00 -3.39 -16.96
N ASP A 168 8.08 -2.80 -17.46
CA ASP A 168 8.05 -1.51 -18.17
C ASP A 168 7.21 -1.56 -19.46
N GLN A 169 7.15 -2.73 -20.10
CA GLN A 169 6.32 -2.98 -21.29
C GLN A 169 4.90 -3.46 -20.95
N SER A 170 4.62 -3.73 -19.68
CA SER A 170 3.39 -4.35 -19.24
C SER A 170 2.26 -3.35 -19.06
N HIS A 171 1.05 -3.74 -19.48
CA HIS A 171 -0.17 -3.01 -19.16
C HIS A 171 -0.66 -3.29 -17.73
N LEU A 172 -0.17 -4.34 -17.06
CA LEU A 172 -0.54 -4.71 -15.70
C LEU A 172 0.69 -5.15 -14.91
N ASP A 173 0.96 -4.51 -13.79
CA ASP A 173 1.92 -4.96 -12.79
C ASP A 173 1.17 -5.34 -11.51
N LEU A 174 0.82 -6.62 -11.36
CA LEU A 174 0.00 -7.13 -10.26
C LEU A 174 0.79 -8.04 -9.34
N ILE A 175 0.89 -7.70 -8.06
CA ILE A 175 1.35 -8.61 -7.01
C ILE A 175 0.13 -9.18 -6.29
N VAL A 176 0.11 -10.51 -6.15
CA VAL A 176 -0.92 -11.22 -5.38
C VAL A 176 -0.22 -12.09 -4.34
N ALA A 177 -0.52 -11.84 -3.08
CA ALA A 177 -0.24 -12.79 -2.01
C ALA A 177 -1.47 -13.68 -1.77
N GLY A 178 -1.24 -14.98 -1.71
CA GLY A 178 -2.25 -16.01 -1.51
C GLY A 178 -1.96 -16.89 -0.30
N ALA A 179 -3.03 -17.40 0.30
CA ALA A 179 -3.04 -18.54 1.21
C ALA A 179 -3.65 -19.76 0.49
N LYS A 180 -3.73 -20.91 1.16
CA LYS A 180 -4.39 -22.10 0.61
C LYS A 180 -5.84 -21.87 0.18
N ASP A 181 -6.56 -21.10 0.96
CA ASP A 181 -8.02 -20.97 0.83
C ASP A 181 -8.45 -19.74 0.01
N GLY A 182 -7.51 -18.90 -0.44
CA GLY A 182 -7.81 -17.73 -1.26
C GLY A 182 -6.75 -16.64 -1.21
N VAL A 183 -7.13 -15.44 -1.62
CA VAL A 183 -6.24 -14.27 -1.73
C VAL A 183 -6.17 -13.54 -0.39
N VAL A 184 -4.97 -13.06 -0.03
CA VAL A 184 -4.72 -12.35 1.24
C VAL A 184 -4.29 -10.90 1.10
N MET A 185 -3.60 -10.55 0.02
CA MET A 185 -3.18 -9.16 -0.22
C MET A 185 -2.90 -8.98 -1.69
N MET A 186 -3.17 -7.77 -2.18
CA MET A 186 -2.89 -7.42 -3.57
C MET A 186 -2.38 -6.00 -3.68
N GLU A 187 -1.51 -5.77 -4.65
CA GLU A 187 -1.09 -4.44 -5.04
C GLU A 187 -0.84 -4.42 -6.55
N ALA A 188 -1.49 -3.50 -7.26
CA ALA A 188 -1.41 -3.45 -8.71
C ALA A 188 -1.21 -2.03 -9.24
N GLY A 189 -0.40 -1.91 -10.28
CA GLY A 189 -0.35 -0.75 -11.18
C GLY A 189 -0.78 -1.20 -12.57
N ALA A 190 -1.48 -0.35 -13.31
CA ALA A 190 -2.02 -0.73 -14.60
C ALA A 190 -2.16 0.48 -15.53
N SER A 191 -2.17 0.19 -16.82
CA SER A 191 -2.42 1.13 -17.92
C SER A 191 -3.82 0.89 -18.47
N GLU A 192 -4.82 1.29 -17.69
CA GLU A 192 -6.25 1.24 -18.03
C GLU A 192 -6.74 -0.18 -18.40
N VAL A 193 -6.44 -1.15 -17.54
CA VAL A 193 -6.81 -2.57 -17.76
C VAL A 193 -8.22 -2.87 -17.26
N SER A 194 -8.93 -3.75 -17.95
CA SER A 194 -10.31 -4.14 -17.60
C SER A 194 -10.39 -4.92 -16.27
N GLU A 195 -11.53 -4.83 -15.58
CA GLU A 195 -11.79 -5.61 -14.36
C GLU A 195 -11.67 -7.14 -14.59
N ASP A 196 -12.09 -7.62 -15.77
CA ASP A 196 -12.06 -9.05 -16.12
C ASP A 196 -10.61 -9.54 -16.32
N THR A 197 -9.79 -8.79 -17.06
CA THR A 197 -8.36 -9.09 -17.25
C THR A 197 -7.62 -9.10 -15.92
N VAL A 198 -7.93 -8.15 -15.03
CA VAL A 198 -7.38 -8.17 -13.68
C VAL A 198 -7.79 -9.45 -12.97
N LEU A 199 -9.08 -9.80 -12.95
CA LEU A 199 -9.56 -11.01 -12.26
C LEU A 199 -8.93 -12.31 -12.80
N GLU A 200 -8.67 -12.39 -14.11
CA GLU A 200 -7.92 -13.50 -14.72
C GLU A 200 -6.48 -13.58 -14.21
N ALA A 201 -5.77 -12.44 -14.17
CA ALA A 201 -4.42 -12.37 -13.61
C ALA A 201 -4.38 -12.81 -12.14
N ILE A 202 -5.41 -12.47 -11.35
CA ILE A 202 -5.52 -12.88 -9.93
C ILE A 202 -5.60 -14.40 -9.80
N LYS A 203 -6.42 -15.05 -10.63
CA LYS A 203 -6.58 -16.51 -10.61
C LYS A 203 -5.27 -17.20 -10.97
N LEU A 204 -4.60 -16.74 -12.01
CA LEU A 204 -3.29 -17.25 -12.43
C LEU A 204 -2.24 -17.09 -11.33
N ALA A 205 -2.21 -15.92 -10.67
CA ALA A 205 -1.31 -15.65 -9.56
C ALA A 205 -1.55 -16.62 -8.39
N GLN A 206 -2.83 -16.90 -8.07
CA GLN A 206 -3.19 -17.81 -7.01
C GLN A 206 -2.75 -19.25 -7.29
N GLU A 207 -2.89 -19.73 -8.53
CA GLU A 207 -2.40 -21.06 -8.93
C GLU A 207 -0.89 -21.18 -8.70
N ALA A 208 -0.12 -20.16 -9.09
CA ALA A 208 1.32 -20.13 -8.86
C ALA A 208 1.69 -20.04 -7.36
N ASN A 209 0.93 -19.27 -6.57
CA ASN A 209 1.13 -19.17 -5.12
C ASN A 209 0.94 -20.54 -4.43
N LEU A 210 -0.04 -21.35 -4.87
CA LEU A 210 -0.29 -22.67 -4.29
C LEU A 210 0.90 -23.62 -4.47
N GLU A 211 1.62 -23.54 -5.60
CA GLU A 211 2.85 -24.30 -5.81
C GLU A 211 3.94 -23.91 -4.80
N VAL A 212 4.18 -22.61 -4.60
CA VAL A 212 5.19 -22.12 -3.64
C VAL A 212 4.78 -22.39 -2.19
N ILE A 213 3.49 -22.34 -1.88
CA ILE A 213 2.94 -22.73 -0.58
C ILE A 213 3.27 -24.19 -0.29
N ALA A 214 2.99 -25.09 -1.23
CA ALA A 214 3.30 -26.51 -1.05
C ALA A 214 4.81 -26.76 -0.87
N LEU A 215 5.68 -25.95 -1.49
CA LEU A 215 7.13 -26.00 -1.24
C LEU A 215 7.48 -25.63 0.22
N GLN A 216 6.82 -24.61 0.80
CA GLN A 216 7.01 -24.23 2.20
C GLN A 216 6.55 -25.34 3.16
N GLU A 217 5.46 -26.04 2.83
CA GLU A 217 4.94 -27.14 3.64
C GLU A 217 5.82 -28.38 3.62
N GLU A 218 6.45 -28.68 2.48
CA GLU A 218 7.48 -29.71 2.38
C GLU A 218 8.69 -29.36 3.25
N ALA A 219 9.14 -28.11 3.22
CA ALA A 219 10.20 -27.64 4.09
C ALA A 219 9.83 -27.76 5.57
N ALA A 220 8.62 -27.32 5.95
CA ALA A 220 8.12 -27.41 7.32
C ALA A 220 7.99 -28.86 7.81
N SER A 221 7.52 -29.77 6.95
CA SER A 221 7.41 -31.20 7.28
C SER A 221 8.77 -31.86 7.51
N ALA A 222 9.80 -31.41 6.77
CA ALA A 222 11.14 -31.99 6.86
C ALA A 222 11.99 -31.40 7.99
N VAL A 223 11.87 -30.10 8.29
CA VAL A 223 12.78 -29.39 9.22
C VAL A 223 12.09 -28.39 10.17
N GLY A 224 10.76 -28.29 10.13
CA GLY A 224 10.01 -27.36 10.96
C GLY A 224 10.12 -27.68 12.45
N LYS A 225 10.14 -26.63 13.27
CA LYS A 225 10.13 -26.75 14.74
C LYS A 225 8.69 -26.87 15.24
N ALA A 226 8.51 -27.53 16.39
CA ALA A 226 7.25 -27.49 17.11
C ALA A 226 6.92 -26.05 17.52
N LYS A 227 5.66 -25.63 17.34
CA LYS A 227 5.21 -24.29 17.73
C LYS A 227 5.27 -24.13 19.25
N ALA A 228 5.77 -22.99 19.70
CA ALA A 228 5.84 -22.63 21.10
C ALA A 228 4.44 -22.31 21.63
N ASP A 229 4.21 -22.60 22.90
CA ASP A 229 3.01 -22.15 23.59
C ASP A 229 3.04 -20.62 23.76
N TYR A 230 1.86 -20.01 23.80
CA TYR A 230 1.70 -18.59 24.10
C TYR A 230 0.55 -18.36 25.07
N VAL A 231 0.62 -17.25 25.80
CA VAL A 231 -0.49 -16.79 26.64
C VAL A 231 -1.38 -15.91 25.78
N ASN A 232 -2.63 -16.34 25.56
CA ASN A 232 -3.63 -15.51 24.94
C ASN A 232 -3.97 -14.34 25.89
N ARG A 233 -3.57 -13.11 25.53
CA ARG A 233 -3.77 -11.91 26.36
C ARG A 233 -4.87 -11.04 25.80
N GLY A 234 -5.75 -10.55 26.68
CA GLY A 234 -6.81 -9.59 26.34
C GLY A 234 -8.05 -10.23 25.70
N TYR A 235 -8.21 -11.55 25.81
CA TYR A 235 -9.39 -12.30 25.38
C TYR A 235 -9.80 -13.24 26.51
N ASP A 236 -11.03 -13.08 27.00
CA ASP A 236 -11.66 -13.95 27.99
C ASP A 236 -13.10 -14.25 27.53
N PRO A 237 -13.36 -15.47 27.03
CA PRO A 237 -14.68 -15.83 26.51
C PRO A 237 -15.82 -15.69 27.53
N GLU A 238 -15.54 -15.84 28.84
CA GLU A 238 -16.57 -15.66 29.87
C GLU A 238 -16.93 -14.18 30.03
N LEU A 239 -15.92 -13.30 29.99
CA LEU A 239 -16.15 -11.86 30.05
C LEU A 239 -16.84 -11.35 28.77
N GLU A 240 -16.48 -11.87 27.60
CA GLU A 240 -17.11 -11.54 26.32
C GLU A 240 -18.64 -11.74 26.39
N GLY A 241 -19.09 -12.90 26.90
CA GLY A 241 -20.52 -13.16 27.11
C GLY A 241 -21.17 -12.19 28.11
N LYS A 242 -20.51 -11.91 29.25
CA LYS A 242 -21.02 -10.96 30.26
C LYS A 242 -21.15 -9.54 29.72
N VAL A 243 -20.17 -9.09 28.93
CA VAL A 243 -20.17 -7.75 28.30
C VAL A 243 -21.25 -7.66 27.23
N ALA A 244 -21.40 -8.69 26.39
CA ALA A 244 -22.46 -8.74 25.39
C ALA A 244 -23.86 -8.67 26.04
N ASP A 245 -24.09 -9.45 27.10
CA ASP A 245 -25.36 -9.45 27.85
C ASP A 245 -25.64 -8.10 28.53
N ALA A 246 -24.61 -7.46 29.11
CA ALA A 246 -24.75 -6.16 29.78
C ALA A 246 -25.03 -5.01 28.81
N LEU A 247 -24.48 -5.07 27.59
CA LEU A 247 -24.69 -4.06 26.55
C LEU A 247 -26.02 -4.26 25.81
N GLY A 248 -26.41 -5.49 25.55
CA GLY A 248 -27.60 -5.82 24.75
C GLY A 248 -27.65 -5.01 23.44
N ASP A 249 -28.81 -4.47 23.10
CA ASP A 249 -29.01 -3.70 21.86
C ASP A 249 -28.39 -2.28 21.90
N ARG A 250 -27.82 -1.83 23.03
CA ARG A 250 -27.32 -0.46 23.20
C ARG A 250 -26.17 -0.15 22.25
N LEU A 251 -25.31 -1.12 21.95
CA LEU A 251 -24.24 -0.97 20.96
C LEU A 251 -24.82 -0.76 19.56
N GLY A 252 -25.81 -1.56 19.18
CA GLY A 252 -26.50 -1.41 17.90
C GLY A 252 -27.14 -0.03 17.75
N ALA A 253 -27.74 0.50 18.81
CA ALA A 253 -28.31 1.86 18.83
C ALA A 253 -27.22 2.94 18.77
N ALA A 254 -26.12 2.78 19.50
CA ALA A 254 -24.99 3.72 19.47
C ALA A 254 -24.32 3.78 18.08
N LEU A 255 -24.21 2.64 17.39
CA LEU A 255 -23.69 2.54 16.02
C LEU A 255 -24.60 3.18 14.97
N ALA A 256 -25.89 3.39 15.28
CA ALA A 256 -26.85 4.05 14.38
C ALA A 256 -26.80 5.59 14.45
N LEU A 257 -26.07 6.15 15.41
CA LEU A 257 -25.94 7.59 15.58
C LEU A 257 -24.96 8.17 14.54
N PRO A 258 -25.07 9.46 14.19
CA PRO A 258 -24.07 10.15 13.38
C PRO A 258 -22.65 9.99 13.94
N ASN A 259 -21.62 9.95 13.09
CA ASN A 259 -20.22 9.60 13.45
C ASN A 259 -19.72 10.24 14.76
N GLY A 260 -19.89 11.55 14.94
CA GLY A 260 -19.47 12.25 16.17
C GLY A 260 -20.20 11.79 17.44
N GLU A 261 -21.52 11.57 17.35
CA GLU A 261 -22.35 11.10 18.45
C GLU A 261 -22.11 9.61 18.73
N SER A 262 -21.92 8.80 17.68
CA SER A 262 -21.60 7.38 17.78
C SER A 262 -20.29 7.14 18.53
N LYS A 263 -19.24 7.94 18.24
CA LYS A 263 -17.96 7.88 18.98
C LYS A 263 -18.13 8.19 20.47
N VAL A 264 -18.94 9.20 20.81
CA VAL A 264 -19.20 9.55 22.21
C VAL A 264 -19.99 8.45 22.89
N ALA A 265 -21.06 7.96 22.26
CA ALA A 265 -21.90 6.91 22.81
C ALA A 265 -21.14 5.59 23.03
N THR A 266 -20.34 5.16 22.06
CA THR A 266 -19.51 3.94 22.20
C THR A 266 -18.43 4.12 23.27
N ALA A 267 -17.79 5.29 23.37
CA ALA A 267 -16.85 5.59 24.45
C ALA A 267 -17.50 5.57 25.85
N THR A 268 -18.73 6.09 25.97
CA THR A 268 -19.51 6.03 27.21
C THR A 268 -19.81 4.57 27.59
N LEU A 269 -20.32 3.77 26.64
CA LEU A 269 -20.59 2.34 26.88
C LEU A 269 -19.31 1.59 27.29
N LYS A 270 -18.18 1.91 26.66
CA LYS A 270 -16.87 1.33 27.03
C LYS A 270 -16.46 1.68 28.46
N SER A 271 -16.66 2.94 28.87
CA SER A 271 -16.39 3.38 30.23
C SER A 271 -17.28 2.67 31.25
N GLU A 272 -18.58 2.53 30.95
CA GLU A 272 -19.52 1.81 31.80
C GLU A 272 -19.11 0.34 32.01
N MET A 273 -18.63 -0.34 30.96
CA MET A 273 -18.10 -1.71 31.10
C MET A 273 -16.83 -1.74 31.95
N GLY A 274 -15.97 -0.73 31.82
CA GLY A 274 -14.83 -0.52 32.70
C GLY A 274 -15.24 -0.48 34.16
N GLU A 275 -16.21 0.35 34.51
CA GLU A 275 -16.72 0.50 35.89
C GLU A 275 -17.46 -0.76 36.39
N THR A 276 -18.13 -1.50 35.50
CA THR A 276 -18.93 -2.67 35.88
C THR A 276 -18.05 -3.89 36.22
N PHE A 277 -16.93 -4.05 35.50
CA PHE A 277 -16.12 -5.27 35.58
C PHE A 277 -14.72 -5.06 36.18
N GLU A 278 -14.37 -3.85 36.65
CA GLU A 278 -13.03 -3.52 37.18
C GLU A 278 -12.62 -4.30 38.45
N GLU A 279 -13.58 -4.80 39.24
CA GLU A 279 -13.26 -5.58 40.44
C GLU A 279 -12.73 -6.99 40.09
N ASP A 280 -13.22 -7.57 38.99
CA ASP A 280 -12.94 -8.95 38.59
C ASP A 280 -11.94 -9.06 37.44
N TYR A 281 -11.82 -8.02 36.60
CA TYR A 281 -11.04 -8.05 35.36
C TYR A 281 -10.18 -6.80 35.19
N ASP A 282 -9.01 -6.95 34.57
CA ASP A 282 -8.17 -5.79 34.25
C ASP A 282 -8.73 -5.01 33.05
N SER A 283 -8.45 -3.71 33.01
CA SER A 283 -8.99 -2.77 32.02
C SER A 283 -8.74 -3.19 30.56
N ARG A 284 -7.66 -3.93 30.28
CA ARG A 284 -7.34 -4.39 28.92
C ARG A 284 -8.23 -5.56 28.50
N THR A 285 -8.49 -6.49 29.42
CA THR A 285 -9.38 -7.62 29.17
C THR A 285 -10.81 -7.13 28.97
N ILE A 286 -11.26 -6.16 29.77
CA ILE A 286 -12.56 -5.48 29.58
C ILE A 286 -12.61 -4.76 28.22
N SER A 287 -11.57 -4.02 27.86
CA SER A 287 -11.51 -3.36 26.55
C SER A 287 -11.56 -4.37 25.40
N GLY A 288 -10.88 -5.52 25.51
CA GLY A 288 -10.91 -6.56 24.47
C GLY A 288 -12.30 -7.17 24.29
N ALA A 289 -13.00 -7.46 25.40
CA ALA A 289 -14.38 -7.94 25.38
C ALA A 289 -15.33 -6.90 24.76
N PHE A 290 -15.16 -5.62 25.09
CA PHE A 290 -15.95 -4.54 24.49
C PHE A 290 -15.73 -4.43 22.98
N GLU A 291 -14.48 -4.45 22.50
CA GLU A 291 -14.19 -4.40 21.06
C GLU A 291 -14.80 -5.60 20.32
N THR A 292 -14.83 -6.78 20.96
CA THR A 292 -15.47 -7.98 20.39
C THR A 292 -16.97 -7.80 20.26
N ALA A 293 -17.64 -7.31 21.31
CA ALA A 293 -19.08 -7.01 21.24
C ALA A 293 -19.40 -5.90 20.21
N LEU A 294 -18.52 -4.90 20.07
CA LEU A 294 -18.65 -3.85 19.06
C LEU A 294 -18.56 -4.40 17.63
N ASP A 295 -17.59 -5.30 17.37
CA ASP A 295 -17.43 -5.98 16.08
C ASP A 295 -18.67 -6.82 15.74
N GLU A 296 -19.18 -7.61 16.69
CA GLU A 296 -20.40 -8.41 16.51
C GLU A 296 -21.63 -7.55 16.21
N ALA A 297 -21.83 -6.47 16.97
CA ALA A 297 -22.95 -5.55 16.77
C ALA A 297 -22.88 -4.87 15.39
N PHE A 298 -21.68 -4.47 14.95
CA PHE A 298 -21.47 -3.90 13.63
C PHE A 298 -21.76 -4.92 12.52
N ARG A 299 -21.21 -6.14 12.63
CA ARG A 299 -21.43 -7.22 11.66
C ARG A 299 -22.90 -7.56 11.51
N HIS A 300 -23.62 -7.70 12.63
CA HIS A 300 -25.05 -7.99 12.62
C HIS A 300 -25.82 -6.94 11.81
N ARG A 301 -25.58 -5.64 12.06
CA ARG A 301 -26.25 -4.55 11.35
C ARG A 301 -25.98 -4.55 9.85
N ILE A 302 -24.74 -4.79 9.44
CA ILE A 302 -24.38 -4.81 8.02
C ILE A 302 -24.95 -6.05 7.32
N LEU A 303 -24.77 -7.24 7.89
CA LEU A 303 -25.15 -8.50 7.27
C LEU A 303 -26.66 -8.76 7.27
N ASN A 304 -27.37 -8.37 8.33
CA ASN A 304 -28.80 -8.68 8.49
C ASN A 304 -29.69 -7.50 8.11
N ASP A 305 -29.34 -6.28 8.54
CA ASP A 305 -30.18 -5.11 8.33
C ASP A 305 -29.80 -4.32 7.07
N GLY A 306 -28.60 -4.54 6.53
CA GLY A 306 -28.05 -3.75 5.42
C GLY A 306 -27.84 -2.27 5.78
N SER A 307 -27.75 -1.95 7.08
CA SER A 307 -27.75 -0.59 7.59
C SER A 307 -26.36 -0.15 8.04
N ARG A 308 -25.82 0.86 7.35
CA ARG A 308 -24.51 1.45 7.65
C ARG A 308 -24.59 2.44 8.82
N PRO A 309 -23.47 2.70 9.53
CA PRO A 309 -23.47 3.61 10.68
C PRO A 309 -23.97 5.03 10.39
N ASP A 310 -23.75 5.54 9.19
CA ASP A 310 -24.19 6.87 8.76
C ASP A 310 -25.54 6.90 8.04
N GLY A 311 -26.24 5.76 8.00
CA GLY A 311 -27.57 5.64 7.38
C GLY A 311 -27.56 5.46 5.85
N ARG A 312 -26.39 5.45 5.21
CA ARG A 312 -26.28 5.23 3.76
C ARG A 312 -26.68 3.81 3.36
N GLY A 313 -27.11 3.66 2.10
CA GLY A 313 -27.17 2.37 1.45
C GLY A 313 -25.78 1.75 1.21
N LEU A 314 -25.73 0.44 1.01
CA LEU A 314 -24.49 -0.33 0.77
C LEU A 314 -23.69 0.17 -0.44
N ARG A 315 -24.36 0.72 -1.46
CA ARG A 315 -23.73 1.23 -2.69
C ARG A 315 -23.60 2.75 -2.74
N GLU A 316 -24.08 3.45 -1.72
CA GLU A 316 -24.17 4.91 -1.72
C GLU A 316 -22.82 5.57 -1.35
N ILE A 317 -22.44 6.57 -2.14
CA ILE A 317 -21.24 7.40 -1.95
C ILE A 317 -21.63 8.63 -1.12
N ARG A 318 -20.74 9.10 -0.26
CA ARG A 318 -20.94 10.37 0.48
C ARG A 318 -21.00 11.55 -0.48
N SER A 319 -21.47 12.69 0.04
CA SER A 319 -21.46 13.96 -0.70
C SER A 319 -20.07 14.26 -1.26
N LEU A 320 -20.02 14.61 -2.55
CA LEU A 320 -18.80 14.93 -3.26
C LEU A 320 -18.71 16.43 -3.52
N ASP A 321 -17.53 16.99 -3.32
CA ASP A 321 -17.21 18.37 -3.66
C ASP A 321 -15.78 18.48 -4.18
N ALA A 322 -15.56 19.43 -5.08
CA ALA A 322 -14.29 19.58 -5.78
C ALA A 322 -14.04 21.04 -6.17
N GLU A 323 -12.84 21.54 -5.90
CA GLU A 323 -12.39 22.90 -6.22
C GLU A 323 -10.96 22.89 -6.79
N VAL A 324 -10.65 23.86 -7.64
CA VAL A 324 -9.32 24.08 -8.23
C VAL A 324 -8.89 25.55 -8.09
N SER A 325 -7.62 25.85 -8.40
CA SER A 325 -7.06 27.21 -8.36
C SER A 325 -7.18 27.95 -7.01
N LEU A 326 -7.02 27.22 -5.90
CA LEU A 326 -7.19 27.75 -4.54
C LEU A 326 -6.01 28.58 -4.07
N LEU A 327 -4.80 28.29 -4.54
CA LEU A 327 -3.57 28.91 -4.06
C LEU A 327 -2.98 29.83 -5.14
N PRO A 328 -2.77 31.14 -4.85
CA PRO A 328 -2.41 32.11 -5.89
C PRO A 328 -1.03 31.92 -6.55
N ARG A 329 -0.13 31.14 -5.96
CA ARG A 329 1.29 31.07 -6.38
C ARG A 329 1.76 29.69 -6.81
N THR A 330 0.91 28.68 -6.67
CA THR A 330 1.21 27.30 -7.04
C THR A 330 0.94 27.09 -8.53
N HIS A 331 1.47 26.00 -9.10
CA HIS A 331 1.26 25.75 -10.53
C HIS A 331 -0.12 25.16 -10.80
N GLY A 332 -0.58 24.25 -9.95
CA GLY A 332 -1.97 23.77 -9.95
C GLY A 332 -2.40 23.26 -8.59
N THR A 333 -3.69 23.30 -8.32
CA THR A 333 -4.30 22.83 -7.08
C THR A 333 -5.60 22.09 -7.33
N GLY A 334 -5.85 21.09 -6.50
CA GLY A 334 -7.12 20.38 -6.45
C GLY A 334 -7.50 20.09 -5.00
N LEU A 335 -8.65 20.58 -4.56
CA LEU A 335 -9.27 20.19 -3.30
C LEU A 335 -10.39 19.23 -3.63
N PHE A 336 -10.36 18.06 -3.03
CA PHE A 336 -11.39 17.06 -3.19
C PHE A 336 -11.95 16.67 -1.82
N SER A 337 -13.27 16.76 -1.68
CA SER A 337 -13.99 16.39 -0.47
C SER A 337 -14.99 15.28 -0.79
N ARG A 338 -14.98 14.22 0.03
CA ARG A 338 -15.92 13.10 -0.02
C ARG A 338 -16.38 12.83 1.41
N GLY A 339 -17.57 13.31 1.74
CA GLY A 339 -18.05 13.39 3.11
C GLY A 339 -17.04 14.12 4.02
N GLU A 340 -16.61 13.46 5.09
CA GLU A 340 -15.63 13.99 6.05
C GLU A 340 -14.16 13.70 5.66
N THR A 341 -13.90 13.15 4.47
CA THR A 341 -12.54 13.02 3.92
C THR A 341 -12.25 14.18 2.98
N GLN A 342 -11.21 14.96 3.27
CA GLN A 342 -10.82 16.12 2.47
C GLN A 342 -9.31 16.13 2.24
N VAL A 343 -8.91 16.27 0.97
CA VAL A 343 -7.51 16.31 0.57
C VAL A 343 -7.26 17.50 -0.35
N LEU A 344 -6.23 18.28 -0.05
CA LEU A 344 -5.70 19.32 -0.91
C LEU A 344 -4.43 18.81 -1.58
N ALA A 345 -4.45 18.65 -2.90
CA ALA A 345 -3.27 18.36 -3.69
C ALA A 345 -2.73 19.64 -4.35
N VAL A 346 -1.40 19.77 -4.37
CA VAL A 346 -0.69 20.88 -4.97
C VAL A 346 0.33 20.34 -5.96
N CYS A 347 0.19 20.69 -7.23
CA CYS A 347 1.12 20.34 -8.30
C CYS A 347 2.18 21.45 -8.45
N THR A 348 3.45 21.03 -8.54
CA THR A 348 4.60 21.87 -8.84
C THR A 348 5.38 21.25 -10.00
N LEU A 349 5.76 22.09 -10.95
CA LEU A 349 6.52 21.72 -12.15
C LEU A 349 7.96 22.23 -11.98
N GLY A 350 8.93 21.35 -12.21
CA GLY A 350 10.36 21.63 -12.13
C GLY A 350 11.07 21.30 -13.44
N SER A 351 12.33 21.69 -13.50
CA SER A 351 13.24 21.31 -14.60
C SER A 351 13.59 19.82 -14.55
N VAL A 352 14.18 19.29 -15.62
CA VAL A 352 14.66 17.90 -15.68
C VAL A 352 15.66 17.60 -14.55
N GLY A 353 16.57 18.53 -14.27
CA GLY A 353 17.53 18.41 -13.16
C GLY A 353 16.92 18.40 -11.74
N ASP A 354 15.62 18.67 -11.58
CA ASP A 354 14.91 18.53 -10.30
C ASP A 354 14.43 17.09 -10.04
N ALA A 355 14.63 16.17 -11.00
CA ALA A 355 14.32 14.75 -10.84
C ALA A 355 15.08 14.13 -9.65
N GLN A 356 14.40 13.24 -8.93
CA GLN A 356 14.97 12.59 -7.77
C GLN A 356 15.96 11.50 -8.19
N LYS A 357 17.21 11.59 -7.75
CA LYS A 357 18.19 10.50 -7.90
C LYS A 357 17.88 9.37 -6.93
N ILE A 358 17.90 8.14 -7.44
CA ILE A 358 17.63 6.91 -6.70
C ILE A 358 18.94 6.12 -6.54
N ASP A 359 19.21 5.65 -5.32
CA ASP A 359 20.41 4.86 -4.98
C ASP A 359 20.00 3.66 -4.13
N THR A 360 19.32 2.69 -4.77
CA THR A 360 18.75 1.49 -4.14
C THR A 360 19.18 0.22 -4.90
N LEU A 361 18.59 -0.93 -4.55
CA LEU A 361 18.77 -2.17 -5.33
C LEU A 361 17.94 -2.20 -6.62
N SER A 362 17.04 -1.22 -6.83
CA SER A 362 16.32 -1.06 -8.08
C SER A 362 17.27 -0.65 -9.22
N PRO A 363 17.01 -1.08 -10.48
CA PRO A 363 17.68 -0.52 -11.65
C PRO A 363 17.30 0.94 -11.92
N GLU A 364 16.19 1.44 -11.36
CA GLU A 364 15.78 2.84 -11.49
C GLU A 364 16.83 3.79 -10.89
N GLU A 365 17.38 4.69 -11.71
CA GLU A 365 18.40 5.66 -11.27
C GLU A 365 17.84 7.05 -10.99
N SER A 366 16.69 7.39 -11.60
CA SER A 366 16.05 8.69 -11.44
C SER A 366 14.54 8.62 -11.57
N ARG A 367 13.85 9.55 -10.92
CA ARG A 367 12.38 9.65 -10.92
C ARG A 367 11.93 11.08 -11.15
N SER A 368 11.16 11.30 -12.22
CA SER A 368 10.63 12.61 -12.62
C SER A 368 9.23 12.90 -12.06
N PHE A 369 8.44 11.88 -11.73
CA PHE A 369 7.15 12.03 -11.05
C PHE A 369 7.26 11.72 -9.56
N LEU A 370 7.04 12.74 -8.73
CA LEU A 370 7.18 12.69 -7.29
C LEU A 370 5.83 12.91 -6.62
N MET A 371 5.30 11.86 -5.99
CA MET A 371 4.04 11.92 -5.25
C MET A 371 4.30 11.85 -3.74
N HIS A 372 4.00 12.92 -3.03
CA HIS A 372 4.10 12.98 -1.57
C HIS A 372 2.72 13.09 -0.94
N TYR A 373 2.55 12.39 0.17
CA TYR A 373 1.32 12.36 0.94
C TYR A 373 1.62 12.65 2.40
N ASN A 374 0.89 13.58 2.99
CA ASN A 374 1.03 14.01 4.38
C ASN A 374 -0.28 13.75 5.13
N PHE A 375 -0.16 13.18 6.34
CA PHE A 375 -1.30 12.89 7.21
C PHE A 375 -1.15 13.57 8.58
N PRO A 376 -1.37 14.89 8.64
CA PRO A 376 -1.19 15.64 9.87
C PRO A 376 -2.25 15.25 10.92
N PRO A 377 -1.94 15.34 12.22
CA PRO A 377 -2.80 14.83 13.29
C PRO A 377 -4.12 15.60 13.41
N TYR A 378 -4.16 16.87 12.96
CA TYR A 378 -5.41 17.64 12.91
C TYR A 378 -6.44 17.03 11.94
N SER A 379 -6.02 16.24 10.95
CA SER A 379 -6.93 15.59 9.99
C SER A 379 -7.86 14.55 10.63
N VAL A 380 -7.49 14.06 11.81
CA VAL A 380 -8.30 13.15 12.64
C VAL A 380 -8.74 13.80 13.96
N GLY A 381 -8.53 15.12 14.11
CA GLY A 381 -8.91 15.85 15.31
C GLY A 381 -8.03 15.59 16.53
N GLU A 382 -6.78 15.13 16.34
CA GLU A 382 -5.89 14.76 17.44
C GLU A 382 -4.67 15.70 17.57
N ALA A 383 -4.09 15.75 18.76
CA ALA A 383 -2.82 16.44 19.02
C ALA A 383 -1.67 15.41 19.14
N ARG A 384 -0.74 15.43 18.18
CA ARG A 384 0.47 14.58 18.19
C ARG A 384 1.69 15.37 17.70
N ARG A 385 2.89 14.87 18.00
CA ARG A 385 4.14 15.48 17.53
C ARG A 385 4.25 15.34 16.00
N MET A 386 4.56 16.44 15.32
CA MET A 386 4.91 16.42 13.89
C MET A 386 6.32 15.84 13.69
N GLY A 387 6.46 14.98 12.70
CA GLY A 387 7.72 14.33 12.32
C GLY A 387 7.84 14.16 10.81
N GLY A 388 8.88 13.45 10.37
CA GLY A 388 8.97 13.00 8.98
C GLY A 388 7.91 11.93 8.66
N PRO A 389 7.68 11.64 7.36
CA PRO A 389 6.63 10.72 6.95
C PRO A 389 6.88 9.30 7.47
N GLY A 390 5.84 8.69 8.05
CA GLY A 390 5.84 7.31 8.50
C GLY A 390 5.56 6.32 7.37
N ARG A 391 5.63 5.01 7.69
CA ARG A 391 5.41 3.91 6.73
C ARG A 391 4.05 4.00 6.02
N ARG A 392 2.99 4.42 6.74
CA ARG A 392 1.64 4.56 6.19
C ARG A 392 1.55 5.69 5.16
N GLU A 393 2.15 6.84 5.46
CA GLU A 393 2.12 8.01 4.57
C GLU A 393 2.88 7.72 3.28
N ILE A 394 4.05 7.09 3.39
CA ILE A 394 4.82 6.61 2.24
C ILE A 394 3.99 5.61 1.41
N GLY A 395 3.34 4.64 2.06
CA GLY A 395 2.49 3.66 1.37
C GLY A 395 1.29 4.27 0.64
N HIS A 396 0.61 5.24 1.24
CA HIS A 396 -0.51 5.94 0.61
C HIS A 396 -0.06 6.82 -0.56
N GLY A 397 1.08 7.51 -0.42
CA GLY A 397 1.69 8.28 -1.50
C GLY A 397 2.09 7.40 -2.68
N ALA A 398 2.69 6.24 -2.43
CA ALA A 398 3.07 5.29 -3.47
C ALA A 398 1.86 4.70 -4.22
N LEU A 399 0.76 4.40 -3.50
CA LEU A 399 -0.48 3.96 -4.14
C LEU A 399 -1.05 5.04 -5.08
N ALA A 400 -1.07 6.30 -4.63
CA ALA A 400 -1.54 7.40 -5.46
C ALA A 400 -0.60 7.67 -6.64
N GLN A 401 0.72 7.54 -6.44
CA GLN A 401 1.70 7.61 -7.52
C GLN A 401 1.38 6.58 -8.59
N ARG A 402 1.26 5.31 -8.17
CA ARG A 402 0.97 4.17 -9.05
C ARG A 402 -0.33 4.37 -9.85
N ALA A 403 -1.36 4.94 -9.22
CA ALA A 403 -2.64 5.22 -9.86
C ALA A 403 -2.57 6.30 -10.96
N LEU A 404 -1.59 7.20 -10.89
CA LEU A 404 -1.48 8.36 -11.78
C LEU A 404 -0.37 8.22 -12.82
N THR A 405 0.66 7.40 -12.56
CA THR A 405 1.82 7.28 -13.47
C THR A 405 1.41 6.93 -14.91
N SER A 406 0.45 6.02 -15.10
CA SER A 406 0.06 5.56 -16.45
C SER A 406 -0.72 6.59 -17.28
N ILE A 407 -1.21 7.67 -16.67
CA ILE A 407 -1.91 8.76 -17.39
C ILE A 407 -1.04 9.99 -17.62
N LEU A 408 0.21 9.99 -17.12
CA LEU A 408 1.11 11.11 -17.32
C LEU A 408 1.64 11.13 -18.76
N PRO A 409 1.93 12.32 -19.30
CA PRO A 409 2.57 12.42 -20.61
C PRO A 409 3.98 11.82 -20.58
N ASN A 410 4.44 11.38 -21.75
CA ASN A 410 5.84 11.02 -21.93
C ASN A 410 6.74 12.22 -21.66
N HIS A 411 7.95 11.95 -21.17
CA HIS A 411 8.91 13.00 -20.83
C HIS A 411 9.29 13.86 -22.05
N ASP A 412 9.37 13.26 -23.25
CA ASP A 412 9.71 13.97 -24.49
C ASP A 412 8.65 15.00 -24.89
N ASP A 413 7.36 14.69 -24.62
CA ASP A 413 6.23 15.56 -24.93
C ASP A 413 6.01 16.64 -23.84
N PHE A 414 6.43 16.34 -22.60
CA PHE A 414 6.28 17.22 -21.45
C PHE A 414 7.51 17.14 -20.54
N PRO A 415 8.62 17.86 -20.88
CA PRO A 415 9.94 17.71 -20.25
C PRO A 415 10.02 18.45 -18.91
N TYR A 416 9.20 17.99 -17.97
CA TYR A 416 9.05 18.55 -16.64
C TYR A 416 9.16 17.47 -15.58
N THR A 417 9.90 17.77 -14.51
CA THR A 417 9.74 17.05 -13.26
C THR A 417 8.41 17.47 -12.63
N ILE A 418 7.54 16.53 -12.31
CA ILE A 418 6.22 16.78 -11.73
C ILE A 418 6.26 16.36 -10.26
N ARG A 419 6.03 17.30 -9.35
CA ARG A 419 5.89 17.03 -7.92
C ARG A 419 4.47 17.37 -7.47
N VAL A 420 3.75 16.37 -6.99
CA VAL A 420 2.45 16.56 -6.35
C VAL A 420 2.57 16.27 -4.86
N VAL A 421 2.07 17.19 -4.04
CA VAL A 421 1.98 17.02 -2.58
C VAL A 421 0.52 17.05 -2.17
N ALA A 422 0.06 15.98 -1.53
CA ALA A 422 -1.29 15.86 -1.00
C ALA A 422 -1.30 16.05 0.51
N GLU A 423 -2.00 17.09 0.96
CA GLU A 423 -2.25 17.41 2.36
C GLU A 423 -3.63 16.88 2.75
N CYS A 424 -3.67 15.88 3.63
CA CYS A 424 -4.93 15.39 4.18
C CYS A 424 -5.45 16.40 5.22
N LEU A 425 -6.55 17.09 4.91
CA LEU A 425 -7.13 18.12 5.76
C LEU A 425 -8.16 17.55 6.75
N SER A 426 -8.88 16.51 6.33
CA SER A 426 -9.84 15.77 7.16
C SER A 426 -9.90 14.31 6.71
N SER A 427 -10.11 13.38 7.64
CA SER A 427 -10.09 11.96 7.36
C SER A 427 -11.20 11.19 8.08
N ASN A 428 -12.12 10.63 7.29
CA ASN A 428 -13.01 9.59 7.74
C ASN A 428 -13.17 8.51 6.65
N GLY A 429 -12.06 7.91 6.24
CA GLY A 429 -12.06 6.80 5.27
C GLY A 429 -11.33 7.13 3.97
N SER A 430 -10.45 6.21 3.58
CA SER A 430 -9.63 6.18 2.36
C SER A 430 -9.22 7.57 1.81
N THR A 431 -8.39 8.25 2.57
CA THR A 431 -7.74 9.50 2.16
C THR A 431 -6.77 9.29 1.00
N SER A 432 -6.22 8.08 0.83
CA SER A 432 -5.40 7.74 -0.35
C SER A 432 -6.20 7.85 -1.66
N MET A 433 -7.49 7.49 -1.66
CA MET A 433 -8.34 7.64 -2.84
C MET A 433 -8.81 9.09 -3.04
N GLY A 434 -9.02 9.83 -1.95
CA GLY A 434 -9.18 11.29 -2.01
C GLY A 434 -7.95 11.99 -2.60
N THR A 435 -6.76 11.49 -2.28
CA THR A 435 -5.49 11.95 -2.85
C THR A 435 -5.41 11.73 -4.35
N VAL A 436 -5.82 10.56 -4.87
CA VAL A 436 -5.86 10.33 -6.32
C VAL A 436 -6.76 11.38 -7.01
N CYS A 437 -7.97 11.58 -6.49
CA CYS A 437 -8.93 12.54 -7.08
C CYS A 437 -8.42 13.99 -7.02
N ALA A 438 -7.90 14.42 -5.86
CA ALA A 438 -7.33 15.74 -5.67
C ALA A 438 -6.11 15.96 -6.58
N SER A 439 -5.23 14.97 -6.70
CA SER A 439 -4.05 15.03 -7.56
C SER A 439 -4.40 15.11 -9.03
N THR A 440 -5.40 14.36 -9.50
CA THR A 440 -5.94 14.50 -10.87
C THR A 440 -6.35 15.93 -11.14
N LEU A 441 -7.16 16.54 -10.27
CA LEU A 441 -7.56 17.95 -10.38
C LEU A 441 -6.34 18.90 -10.37
N ALA A 442 -5.35 18.66 -9.50
CA ALA A 442 -4.15 19.49 -9.42
C ALA A 442 -3.25 19.39 -10.66
N LEU A 443 -3.16 18.22 -11.29
CA LEU A 443 -2.43 18.01 -12.55
C LEU A 443 -3.15 18.72 -13.70
N MET A 444 -4.47 18.56 -13.79
CA MET A 444 -5.30 19.25 -14.78
C MET A 444 -5.19 20.77 -14.63
N ASP A 445 -5.30 21.29 -13.41
CA ASP A 445 -5.19 22.73 -13.09
C ASP A 445 -3.78 23.28 -13.35
N ALA A 446 -2.74 22.44 -13.26
CA ALA A 446 -1.38 22.82 -13.61
C ALA A 446 -1.11 22.87 -15.12
N GLY A 447 -2.05 22.39 -15.94
CA GLY A 447 -1.88 22.25 -17.39
C GLY A 447 -0.96 21.08 -17.77
N VAL A 448 -0.86 20.06 -16.92
CA VAL A 448 -0.17 18.81 -17.28
C VAL A 448 -1.06 18.04 -18.25
N PRO A 449 -0.59 17.71 -19.48
CA PRO A 449 -1.41 17.06 -20.50
C PRO A 449 -1.58 15.57 -20.20
N ILE A 450 -2.36 15.26 -19.15
CA ILE A 450 -2.72 13.88 -18.81
C ILE A 450 -3.65 13.28 -19.87
N THR A 451 -3.53 11.98 -20.13
CA THR A 451 -4.32 11.29 -21.16
C THR A 451 -5.80 11.14 -20.78
N ALA A 452 -6.08 10.92 -19.49
CA ALA A 452 -7.42 10.84 -18.95
C ALA A 452 -7.47 11.22 -17.45
N PRO A 453 -8.59 11.78 -16.95
CA PRO A 453 -8.80 11.92 -15.51
C PRO A 453 -8.90 10.56 -14.82
N VAL A 454 -8.28 10.45 -13.65
CA VAL A 454 -8.34 9.25 -12.80
C VAL A 454 -9.05 9.56 -11.48
N ALA A 455 -9.91 8.65 -11.04
CA ALA A 455 -10.53 8.70 -9.72
C ALA A 455 -10.29 7.38 -8.97
N GLY A 456 -10.36 7.44 -7.65
CA GLY A 456 -10.18 6.29 -6.76
C GLY A 456 -11.33 6.13 -5.78
N ILE A 457 -11.68 4.89 -5.45
CA ILE A 457 -12.68 4.54 -4.45
C ILE A 457 -12.17 3.41 -3.55
N SER A 458 -12.74 3.30 -2.35
CA SER A 458 -12.58 2.15 -1.45
C SER A 458 -13.90 1.39 -1.33
N VAL A 459 -13.82 0.06 -1.41
CA VAL A 459 -14.92 -0.87 -1.19
C VAL A 459 -14.55 -1.77 -0.01
N GLY A 460 -15.43 -1.88 0.97
CA GLY A 460 -15.27 -2.80 2.09
C GLY A 460 -16.06 -4.08 1.91
N LEU A 461 -15.74 -5.07 2.75
CA LEU A 461 -16.45 -6.34 2.85
C LEU A 461 -16.70 -6.66 4.33
N VAL A 462 -17.86 -7.26 4.61
CA VAL A 462 -18.10 -8.01 5.84
C VAL A 462 -18.50 -9.42 5.46
N VAL A 463 -17.89 -10.41 6.12
CA VAL A 463 -18.16 -11.84 5.95
C VAL A 463 -18.69 -12.38 7.27
N GLY A 464 -19.83 -13.07 7.21
CA GLY A 464 -20.42 -13.80 8.33
C GLY A 464 -19.85 -15.21 8.46
N ASP A 465 -20.02 -15.82 9.62
CA ASP A 465 -19.53 -17.17 9.91
C ASP A 465 -20.18 -18.26 9.04
N ASP A 466 -21.37 -17.98 8.49
CA ASP A 466 -22.09 -18.83 7.55
C ASP A 466 -21.60 -18.69 6.09
N GLY A 467 -20.59 -17.84 5.86
CA GLY A 467 -20.04 -17.52 4.54
C GLY A 467 -20.84 -16.47 3.77
N LYS A 468 -21.94 -15.94 4.33
CA LYS A 468 -22.66 -14.81 3.75
C LYS A 468 -21.76 -13.57 3.77
N TYR A 469 -21.77 -12.78 2.71
CA TYR A 469 -20.98 -11.55 2.66
C TYR A 469 -21.76 -10.36 2.10
N VAL A 470 -21.30 -9.17 2.46
CA VAL A 470 -21.84 -7.88 2.00
C VAL A 470 -20.70 -6.93 1.67
N THR A 471 -20.79 -6.27 0.50
CA THR A 471 -19.85 -5.24 0.05
C THR A 471 -20.40 -3.83 0.30
N MET A 472 -19.51 -2.89 0.68
CA MET A 472 -19.88 -1.51 1.01
C MET A 472 -19.03 -0.51 0.21
N THR A 473 -19.68 0.42 -0.50
CA THR A 473 -19.00 1.48 -1.26
C THR A 473 -18.62 2.64 -0.35
N ASP A 474 -17.45 3.22 -0.59
CA ASP A 474 -17.01 4.45 0.08
C ASP A 474 -17.00 4.28 1.61
N ILE A 475 -16.18 3.33 2.07
CA ILE A 475 -16.10 2.99 3.49
C ILE A 475 -15.55 4.13 4.35
N GLN A 476 -16.17 4.29 5.52
CA GLN A 476 -15.73 5.18 6.59
C GLN A 476 -14.59 4.57 7.42
N GLY A 477 -13.97 5.37 8.29
CA GLY A 477 -12.91 4.87 9.17
C GLY A 477 -13.37 3.76 10.12
N LEU A 478 -14.62 3.82 10.59
CA LEU A 478 -15.21 2.77 11.43
C LEU A 478 -15.45 1.48 10.64
N GLU A 479 -15.98 1.60 9.42
CA GLU A 479 -16.24 0.47 8.52
C GLU A 479 -14.94 -0.18 8.05
N ASP A 480 -13.88 0.61 7.82
CA ASP A 480 -12.52 0.09 7.60
C ASP A 480 -12.02 -0.63 8.86
N HIS A 481 -12.22 -0.09 10.07
CA HIS A 481 -11.73 -0.69 11.32
C HIS A 481 -12.40 -2.03 11.68
N LEU A 482 -13.71 -2.14 11.47
CA LEU A 482 -14.50 -3.33 11.82
C LEU A 482 -14.74 -4.28 10.62
N GLY A 483 -14.57 -3.78 9.40
CA GLY A 483 -14.69 -4.58 8.19
C GLY A 483 -13.53 -5.55 7.99
N ASP A 484 -13.79 -6.56 7.16
CA ASP A 484 -12.89 -7.67 6.83
C ASP A 484 -11.96 -7.36 5.66
N MET A 485 -12.29 -6.35 4.87
CA MET A 485 -11.57 -5.96 3.66
C MET A 485 -11.61 -4.44 3.47
N ASP A 486 -10.49 -3.88 3.01
CA ASP A 486 -10.36 -2.55 2.43
C ASP A 486 -9.77 -2.70 1.01
N PHE A 487 -10.65 -2.64 0.02
CA PHE A 487 -10.30 -2.79 -1.38
C PHE A 487 -10.33 -1.45 -2.09
N LYS A 488 -9.15 -0.92 -2.38
CA LYS A 488 -8.96 0.36 -3.05
C LYS A 488 -8.74 0.13 -4.53
N VAL A 489 -9.53 0.80 -5.35
CA VAL A 489 -9.46 0.71 -6.82
C VAL A 489 -9.45 2.12 -7.40
N ALA A 490 -8.47 2.40 -8.23
CA ALA A 490 -8.35 3.64 -9.00
C ALA A 490 -8.33 3.36 -10.50
N GLY A 491 -8.74 4.35 -11.28
CA GLY A 491 -8.72 4.25 -12.73
C GLY A 491 -9.44 5.39 -13.44
N SER A 492 -9.40 5.33 -14.76
CA SER A 492 -10.15 6.20 -15.64
C SER A 492 -11.51 5.57 -15.98
N ARG A 493 -12.17 6.10 -17.03
CA ARG A 493 -13.33 5.45 -17.61
C ARG A 493 -12.98 4.17 -18.38
N ASP A 494 -11.78 4.13 -18.94
CA ASP A 494 -11.33 3.10 -19.87
C ASP A 494 -10.77 1.88 -19.14
N GLY A 495 -10.27 2.04 -17.91
CA GLY A 495 -9.93 0.91 -17.07
C GLY A 495 -9.29 1.26 -15.74
N ILE A 496 -8.77 0.23 -15.08
CA ILE A 496 -8.07 0.30 -13.80
C ILE A 496 -6.65 0.81 -14.02
N THR A 497 -6.20 1.71 -13.13
CA THR A 497 -4.81 2.17 -13.08
C THR A 497 -4.08 1.74 -11.82
N ALA A 498 -4.79 1.48 -10.71
CA ALA A 498 -4.19 0.88 -9.53
C ALA A 498 -5.20 0.13 -8.67
N ILE A 499 -4.70 -0.88 -7.96
CA ILE A 499 -5.43 -1.64 -6.95
C ILE A 499 -4.57 -1.78 -5.69
N GLN A 500 -5.22 -1.71 -4.53
CA GLN A 500 -4.65 -2.20 -3.29
C GLN A 500 -5.73 -2.94 -2.50
N LEU A 501 -5.48 -4.20 -2.19
CA LEU A 501 -6.34 -5.02 -1.33
C LEU A 501 -5.65 -5.28 0.00
N ASP A 502 -6.30 -4.89 1.09
CA ASP A 502 -5.99 -5.32 2.45
C ASP A 502 -7.15 -6.10 3.02
N ILE A 503 -6.90 -7.24 3.65
CA ILE A 503 -7.92 -8.00 4.39
C ILE A 503 -7.48 -8.26 5.83
N LYS A 504 -8.46 -8.53 6.68
CA LYS A 504 -8.27 -8.95 8.07
C LYS A 504 -8.78 -10.36 8.34
N VAL A 505 -9.57 -10.91 7.44
CA VAL A 505 -9.90 -12.34 7.40
C VAL A 505 -8.73 -13.13 6.81
N LYS A 506 -8.76 -14.45 6.97
CA LYS A 506 -7.66 -15.31 6.52
C LYS A 506 -7.45 -15.28 5.00
N SER A 507 -8.54 -15.19 4.24
CA SER A 507 -8.52 -15.05 2.79
C SER A 507 -9.90 -14.61 2.29
N ILE A 508 -9.95 -14.16 1.03
CA ILE A 508 -11.21 -13.95 0.30
C ILE A 508 -11.21 -14.74 -1.02
N ASN A 509 -12.40 -15.08 -1.49
CA ASN A 509 -12.59 -15.85 -2.72
C ASN A 509 -12.76 -14.95 -3.95
N PHE A 510 -12.75 -15.55 -5.14
CA PHE A 510 -12.84 -14.80 -6.41
C PHE A 510 -14.21 -14.16 -6.67
N ASP A 511 -15.30 -14.70 -6.11
CA ASP A 511 -16.63 -14.11 -6.25
C ASP A 511 -16.72 -12.78 -5.49
N MET A 512 -16.18 -12.75 -4.26
CA MET A 512 -16.07 -11.53 -3.46
C MET A 512 -15.25 -10.45 -4.18
N ILE A 513 -14.12 -10.84 -4.79
CA ILE A 513 -13.26 -9.91 -5.55
C ILE A 513 -14.00 -9.36 -6.78
N ARG A 514 -14.66 -10.23 -7.55
CA ARG A 514 -15.44 -9.82 -8.73
C ARG A 514 -16.52 -8.81 -8.36
N ASP A 515 -17.29 -9.10 -7.32
CA ASP A 515 -18.39 -8.23 -6.88
C ASP A 515 -17.85 -6.87 -6.39
N ALA A 516 -16.73 -6.88 -5.68
CA ALA A 516 -16.06 -5.67 -5.21
C ALA A 516 -15.49 -4.82 -6.37
N LEU A 517 -14.90 -5.44 -7.40
CA LEU A 517 -14.44 -4.77 -8.61
C LEU A 517 -15.60 -4.10 -9.36
N ALA A 518 -16.70 -4.81 -9.55
CA ALA A 518 -17.89 -4.27 -10.23
C ALA A 518 -18.47 -3.06 -9.48
N GLN A 519 -18.61 -3.18 -8.15
CA GLN A 519 -19.11 -2.10 -7.29
C GLN A 519 -18.13 -0.90 -7.26
N ALA A 520 -16.83 -1.15 -7.28
CA ALA A 520 -15.82 -0.09 -7.36
C ALA A 520 -15.89 0.67 -8.69
N LYS A 521 -16.12 -0.03 -9.81
CA LYS A 521 -16.27 0.58 -11.14
C LYS A 521 -17.44 1.56 -11.18
N GLU A 522 -18.61 1.14 -10.71
CA GLU A 522 -19.80 2.00 -10.62
C GLU A 522 -19.50 3.29 -9.83
N ALA A 523 -18.86 3.14 -8.67
CA ALA A 523 -18.55 4.27 -7.81
C ALA A 523 -17.48 5.20 -8.40
N ARG A 524 -16.43 4.63 -9.02
CA ARG A 524 -15.37 5.37 -9.69
C ARG A 524 -15.94 6.30 -10.76
N TYR A 525 -16.95 5.86 -11.52
CA TYR A 525 -17.58 6.70 -12.55
C TYR A 525 -18.28 7.92 -11.97
N ALA A 526 -18.98 7.79 -10.84
CA ALA A 526 -19.58 8.94 -10.16
C ALA A 526 -18.55 9.95 -9.65
N LEU A 527 -17.36 9.49 -9.22
CA LEU A 527 -16.27 10.40 -8.84
C LEU A 527 -15.65 11.09 -10.05
N LEU A 528 -15.50 10.38 -11.17
CA LEU A 528 -15.05 10.96 -12.44
C LEU A 528 -16.04 12.02 -12.96
N ASP A 529 -17.35 11.77 -12.84
CA ASP A 529 -18.39 12.76 -13.17
C ASP A 529 -18.18 14.05 -12.36
N LYS A 530 -17.89 13.94 -11.05
CA LYS A 530 -17.65 15.13 -10.22
C LYS A 530 -16.36 15.87 -10.57
N ILE A 531 -15.29 15.13 -10.90
CA ILE A 531 -14.04 15.75 -11.39
C ILE A 531 -14.30 16.52 -12.68
N GLN A 532 -15.03 15.93 -13.64
CA GLN A 532 -15.38 16.55 -14.91
C GLN A 532 -16.34 17.75 -14.75
N GLU A 533 -17.26 17.69 -13.78
CA GLU A 533 -18.12 18.84 -13.42
C GLU A 533 -17.29 20.03 -12.92
N CYS A 534 -16.29 19.78 -12.07
CA CYS A 534 -15.39 20.81 -11.56
C CYS A 534 -14.45 21.35 -12.66
N MET A 535 -13.89 20.44 -13.46
CA MET A 535 -12.89 20.75 -14.46
C MET A 535 -13.07 19.86 -15.70
N PRO A 536 -13.80 20.33 -16.73
CA PRO A 536 -14.14 19.51 -17.90
C PRO A 536 -12.94 19.07 -18.72
N GLU A 537 -11.91 19.92 -18.80
CA GLU A 537 -10.71 19.72 -19.61
C GLU A 537 -9.47 20.20 -18.85
N VAL A 538 -8.31 19.63 -19.18
CA VAL A 538 -6.99 20.12 -18.71
C VAL A 538 -6.81 21.58 -19.15
N ARG A 539 -6.17 22.42 -18.32
CA ARG A 539 -5.84 23.79 -18.74
C ARG A 539 -4.96 23.77 -19.98
N SER A 540 -5.33 24.57 -20.99
CA SER A 540 -4.55 24.72 -22.22
C SER A 540 -3.19 25.39 -22.01
N GLU A 541 -3.03 26.16 -20.92
CA GLU A 541 -1.79 26.85 -20.59
C GLU A 541 -1.37 26.52 -19.15
N MET A 542 -0.09 26.21 -18.94
CA MET A 542 0.45 26.07 -17.58
C MET A 542 0.50 27.44 -16.87
N SER A 543 0.47 27.40 -15.54
CA SER A 543 0.56 28.58 -14.67
C SER A 543 1.65 29.58 -15.10
N PRO A 544 1.41 30.90 -14.98
CA PRO A 544 2.44 31.92 -15.25
C PRO A 544 3.63 31.86 -14.30
N TYR A 545 3.53 31.10 -13.20
CA TYR A 545 4.63 30.86 -12.27
C TYR A 545 5.40 29.58 -12.55
N ALA A 546 4.89 28.72 -13.44
CA ALA A 546 5.60 27.52 -13.86
C ALA A 546 6.83 27.87 -14.69
N PRO A 547 7.93 27.11 -14.57
CA PRO A 547 9.07 27.26 -15.47
C PRO A 547 8.62 27.03 -16.92
N ARG A 548 9.13 27.84 -17.84
CA ARG A 548 8.97 27.61 -19.28
C ARG A 548 10.20 26.87 -19.77
N MET A 549 9.98 25.65 -20.26
CA MET A 549 11.02 24.83 -20.86
C MET A 549 10.93 24.97 -22.37
N GLU A 550 12.08 25.13 -23.01
CA GLU A 550 12.18 25.21 -24.47
C GLU A 550 13.32 24.27 -24.88
N THR A 551 12.99 23.22 -25.64
CA THR A 551 13.96 22.23 -26.10
C THR A 551 14.52 22.66 -27.45
N ILE A 552 15.84 22.81 -27.53
CA ILE A 552 16.54 23.20 -28.76
C ILE A 552 17.53 22.09 -29.11
N HIS A 553 17.35 21.50 -30.29
CA HIS A 553 18.30 20.52 -30.81
C HIS A 553 19.49 21.23 -31.45
N ILE A 554 20.70 20.83 -31.05
CA ILE A 554 21.95 21.29 -31.64
C ILE A 554 22.72 20.09 -32.20
N PRO A 555 23.58 20.28 -33.22
CA PRO A 555 24.44 19.19 -33.67
C PRO A 555 25.37 18.72 -32.54
N VAL A 556 25.54 17.40 -32.37
CA VAL A 556 26.39 16.78 -31.33
C VAL A 556 27.81 17.33 -31.34
N ASP A 557 28.38 17.62 -32.52
CA ASP A 557 29.72 18.23 -32.65
C ASP A 557 29.82 19.66 -32.09
N LYS A 558 28.68 20.30 -31.80
CA LYS A 558 28.58 21.65 -31.23
C LYS A 558 28.36 21.68 -29.72
N ILE A 559 28.07 20.55 -29.08
CA ILE A 559 27.90 20.46 -27.61
C ILE A 559 29.10 21.09 -26.89
N GLY A 560 30.32 20.69 -27.27
CA GLY A 560 31.55 21.24 -26.68
C GLY A 560 31.73 22.74 -26.89
N ALA A 561 31.18 23.31 -27.96
CA ALA A 561 31.21 24.75 -28.21
C ALA A 561 30.23 25.53 -27.33
N VAL A 562 29.06 24.96 -27.04
CA VAL A 562 28.06 25.55 -26.14
C VAL A 562 28.50 25.47 -24.68
N ILE A 563 29.05 24.33 -24.25
CA ILE A 563 29.61 24.18 -22.89
C ILE A 563 30.83 25.10 -22.73
N GLY A 564 31.70 25.12 -23.74
CA GLY A 564 32.96 25.85 -23.73
C GLY A 564 34.00 25.29 -22.75
N PRO A 565 35.25 25.80 -22.78
CA PRO A 565 36.32 25.29 -21.93
C PRO A 565 35.97 25.40 -20.43
N GLY A 566 35.94 24.26 -19.74
CA GLY A 566 35.63 24.19 -18.31
C GLY A 566 34.19 24.59 -17.94
N GLY A 567 33.26 24.57 -18.90
CA GLY A 567 31.88 25.02 -18.69
C GLY A 567 31.72 26.54 -18.62
N LYS A 568 32.73 27.31 -19.06
CA LYS A 568 32.71 28.77 -18.96
C LYS A 568 31.56 29.38 -19.77
N MET A 569 31.35 28.91 -20.99
CA MET A 569 30.38 29.50 -21.91
C MET A 569 28.95 29.24 -21.43
N ILE A 570 28.62 27.99 -21.08
CA ILE A 570 27.29 27.67 -20.53
C ILE A 570 26.99 28.43 -19.25
N ARG A 571 27.97 28.59 -18.33
CA ARG A 571 27.79 29.40 -17.13
C ARG A 571 27.52 30.87 -17.46
N GLU A 572 28.27 31.43 -18.41
CA GLU A 572 28.07 32.81 -18.86
C GLU A 572 26.68 33.01 -19.47
N ILE A 573 26.20 32.06 -20.29
CA ILE A 573 24.84 32.10 -20.85
C ILE A 573 23.80 32.06 -19.72
N CYS A 574 23.94 31.14 -18.76
CA CYS A 574 23.03 31.04 -17.61
C CYS A 574 23.04 32.31 -16.75
N GLU A 575 24.21 32.91 -16.50
CA GLU A 575 24.34 34.14 -15.71
C GLU A 575 23.72 35.36 -16.41
N VAL A 576 23.89 35.48 -17.73
CA VAL A 576 23.37 36.60 -18.51
C VAL A 576 21.86 36.50 -18.74
N THR A 577 21.37 35.30 -19.07
CA THR A 577 19.95 35.07 -19.40
C THR A 577 19.09 34.83 -18.17
N GLY A 578 19.69 34.35 -17.08
CA GLY A 578 18.96 33.82 -15.92
C GLY A 578 18.30 32.47 -16.16
N ALA A 579 18.44 31.88 -17.35
CA ALA A 579 17.93 30.56 -17.67
C ALA A 579 18.80 29.47 -17.04
N LYS A 580 18.19 28.35 -16.66
CA LYS A 580 18.91 27.10 -16.40
C LYS A 580 18.99 26.34 -17.72
N ILE A 581 20.20 25.97 -18.13
CA ILE A 581 20.44 25.17 -19.33
C ILE A 581 20.93 23.81 -18.87
N ASP A 582 20.24 22.78 -19.32
CA ASP A 582 20.67 21.39 -19.26
C ASP A 582 21.03 20.93 -20.68
N ILE A 583 22.05 20.09 -20.83
CA ILE A 583 22.50 19.59 -22.12
C ILE A 583 22.66 18.08 -22.00
N GLU A 584 21.92 17.36 -22.82
CA GLU A 584 22.02 15.91 -22.99
C GLU A 584 22.99 15.59 -24.14
N ASP A 585 23.52 14.37 -24.16
CA ASP A 585 24.63 13.98 -25.06
C ASP A 585 24.17 13.66 -26.50
N ASP A 586 22.86 13.66 -26.76
CA ASP A 586 22.21 13.26 -28.02
C ASP A 586 21.67 14.40 -28.91
#